data_AF-W7LZB0-F1
#
_entry.id   AF-W7LZB0-F1
#
_cell.length_a   1.000
_cell.length_b   1.000
_cell.length_c   1.000
_cell.angle_alpha   90.00
_cell.angle_beta   90.00
_cell.angle_gamma   90.00
#
_symmetry.space_group_name_H-M   'P 1'
#
loop_
_entity.id
_entity.type
_entity.pdbx_description
1 polymer ?
#
loop_
_entity_poly.entity_id
_entity_poly.type
_entity_poly.pdbx_seq_one_letter_code
_entity_poly.pdbx_strand_id
1 'polypeptide(L)'
;MPRLFALIKTGTLTQNIMTVVAATIGKTTSFGSADLPMDNSLSIERKALTVPNIPDADFVNGLSQQVKTLLIQSNVLNSTAFEGDQDGQKTFVGSKTGVALLTYCRDHLGAGPIQEIRSSANIVQTVPFDSKNKYSAVIVKLPNGKYRAYAKGASEILLEQCTKCLGNVSEGETMSVPLTEADRDMINMIISSYAGQTLRTIESSYRDFESWPPEGAVSPENPLHADFNAVHQGMTLIGIYGIKDPLRPTVISALEDCRRAGVFVRMVTGDNIQTASAIASKCGIFRPHEGGITMKGPEFRRLPPEELKQKVRYLQVLVRSSPEDERILVRTLKDLGETVAVTGDGTNDAPALKMADIGFSMGIAGTEVAKEASSIILLDDNFASIVEGLMWGRAVNDSVKKFLQPWS
;
A
#
# COMPACT_ATOMS: atom_id res chain seq x y z
N MET A 1 -4.75 -23.30 27.76
CA MET A 1 -4.17 -23.66 26.44
C MET A 1 -3.58 -22.40 25.85
N PRO A 2 -2.39 -22.45 25.22
CA PRO A 2 -1.88 -21.33 24.45
C PRO A 2 -2.89 -20.95 23.37
N ARG A 3 -3.11 -19.65 23.18
CA ARG A 3 -4.00 -19.16 22.13
C ARG A 3 -3.24 -19.22 20.81
N LEU A 4 -3.90 -19.68 19.75
CA LEU A 4 -3.32 -19.59 18.40
C LEU A 4 -3.50 -18.16 17.91
N PHE A 5 -2.41 -17.52 17.54
CA PHE A 5 -2.42 -16.21 16.89
C PHE A 5 -2.04 -16.35 15.44
N ALA A 6 -2.87 -15.79 14.55
CA ALA A 6 -2.59 -15.75 13.13
C ALA A 6 -2.23 -14.31 12.73
N LEU A 7 -1.03 -14.10 12.21
CA LEU A 7 -0.65 -12.85 11.55
C LEU A 7 -0.95 -12.95 10.06
N ILE A 8 -1.78 -12.03 9.57
CA ILE A 8 -2.25 -12.03 8.18
C ILE A 8 -1.88 -10.73 7.47
N LYS A 9 -1.36 -10.85 6.24
CA LYS A 9 -1.10 -9.72 5.35
C LYS A 9 -2.32 -9.34 4.53
N THR A 10 -2.36 -8.09 4.08
CA THR A 10 -3.38 -7.64 3.12
C THR A 10 -3.42 -8.56 1.90
N GLY A 11 -2.28 -8.92 1.29
CA GLY A 11 -2.21 -9.77 0.10
C GLY A 11 -2.73 -11.21 0.28
N THR A 12 -2.77 -11.71 1.52
CA THR A 12 -3.42 -12.99 1.84
C THR A 12 -4.95 -12.84 1.89
N LEU A 13 -5.45 -11.70 2.39
CA LEU A 13 -6.88 -11.42 2.52
C LEU A 13 -7.52 -10.97 1.20
N THR A 14 -6.72 -10.28 0.38
CA THR A 14 -7.13 -9.72 -0.90
C THR A 14 -6.66 -10.59 -2.06
N GLN A 15 -7.22 -10.34 -3.23
CA GLN A 15 -6.88 -11.08 -4.46
C GLN A 15 -5.51 -10.67 -5.01
N ASN A 16 -4.93 -9.58 -4.51
CA ASN A 16 -3.68 -9.01 -4.99
C ASN A 16 -3.78 -8.57 -6.47
N ILE A 17 -4.99 -8.14 -6.86
CA ILE A 17 -5.35 -7.60 -8.17
C ILE A 17 -5.66 -6.12 -7.96
N MET A 18 -4.62 -5.30 -8.07
CA MET A 18 -4.72 -3.86 -7.82
C MET A 18 -5.17 -3.11 -9.06
N THR A 19 -6.24 -2.32 -8.93
CA THR A 19 -6.81 -1.53 -10.02
C THR A 19 -7.03 -0.10 -9.56
N VAL A 20 -6.66 0.89 -10.40
CA VAL A 20 -7.05 2.29 -10.17
C VAL A 20 -8.55 2.40 -10.39
N VAL A 21 -9.29 2.80 -9.36
CA VAL A 21 -10.76 2.95 -9.43
C VAL A 21 -11.21 4.37 -9.16
N ALA A 22 -10.31 5.22 -8.67
CA ALA A 22 -10.55 6.63 -8.43
C ALA A 22 -9.27 7.42 -8.65
N ALA A 23 -9.39 8.68 -9.06
CA ALA A 23 -8.28 9.63 -9.01
C ALA A 23 -8.79 11.06 -8.84
N THR A 24 -7.95 11.90 -8.24
CA THR A 24 -8.11 13.36 -8.15
C THR A 24 -6.86 14.02 -8.72
N ILE A 25 -7.01 14.93 -9.68
CA ILE A 25 -5.89 15.65 -10.31
C ILE A 25 -5.99 17.13 -9.98
N GLY A 26 -4.90 17.71 -9.49
CA GLY A 26 -4.91 19.07 -8.97
C GLY A 26 -6.00 19.28 -7.91
N LYS A 27 -6.78 20.35 -8.05
CA LYS A 27 -7.93 20.69 -7.19
C LYS A 27 -9.29 20.55 -7.89
N THR A 28 -9.29 20.22 -9.17
CA THR A 28 -10.39 20.61 -10.07
C THR A 28 -11.24 19.46 -10.57
N THR A 29 -10.72 18.23 -10.56
CA THR A 29 -11.42 17.12 -11.23
C THR A 29 -11.08 15.77 -10.59
N SER A 30 -12.10 14.93 -10.44
CA SER A 30 -11.97 13.57 -9.93
C SER A 30 -12.92 12.59 -10.62
N PHE A 31 -12.61 11.29 -10.52
CA PHE A 31 -13.55 10.21 -10.85
C PHE A 31 -13.51 9.13 -9.77
N GLY A 32 -14.50 8.23 -9.77
CA GLY A 32 -14.50 7.02 -8.94
C GLY A 32 -15.11 7.15 -7.54
N SER A 33 -15.98 8.16 -7.35
CA SER A 33 -16.66 8.49 -6.09
C SER A 33 -15.78 9.07 -5.00
N ALA A 34 -15.80 10.39 -4.90
CA ALA A 34 -15.63 11.14 -3.66
C ALA A 34 -17.01 11.54 -3.12
N ASP A 35 -17.80 10.58 -2.61
CA ASP A 35 -18.74 10.95 -1.56
C ASP A 35 -17.87 11.19 -0.32
N LEU A 36 -17.81 12.44 0.14
CA LEU A 36 -17.15 12.78 1.40
C LEU A 36 -17.75 11.90 2.51
N PRO A 37 -16.94 11.38 3.45
CA PRO A 37 -17.47 10.56 4.53
C PRO A 37 -18.60 11.33 5.25
N MET A 38 -19.75 10.68 5.40
CA MET A 38 -20.88 11.16 6.19
C MET A 38 -20.50 11.16 7.67
N ASP A 39 -19.66 12.10 8.09
CA ASP A 39 -19.49 12.41 9.50
C ASP A 39 -20.51 13.50 9.87
N ASN A 40 -21.55 13.10 10.61
CA ASN A 40 -22.59 14.01 11.10
C ASN A 40 -22.08 14.98 12.20
N SER A 41 -20.79 14.93 12.57
CA SER A 41 -20.21 15.76 13.63
C SER A 41 -19.55 17.06 13.15
N LEU A 42 -19.32 17.22 11.84
CA LEU A 42 -18.68 18.42 11.27
C LEU A 42 -19.66 19.18 10.38
N SER A 43 -20.36 20.14 10.98
CA SER A 43 -21.15 21.16 10.28
C SER A 43 -20.23 22.18 9.58
N ILE A 44 -19.42 21.73 8.63
CA ILE A 44 -18.72 22.63 7.70
C ILE A 44 -19.66 22.83 6.50
N GLU A 45 -19.91 24.09 6.16
CA GLU A 45 -20.81 24.50 5.07
C GLU A 45 -20.53 23.71 3.78
N ARG A 46 -21.45 22.79 3.44
CA ARG A 46 -21.38 21.84 2.32
C ARG A 46 -21.39 22.47 0.91
N LYS A 47 -21.17 23.78 0.77
CA LYS A 47 -21.43 24.53 -0.48
C LYS A 47 -20.18 24.94 -1.28
N ALA A 48 -18.95 24.66 -0.80
CA ALA A 48 -17.74 25.22 -1.41
C ALA A 48 -16.69 24.21 -1.94
N LEU A 49 -16.79 22.91 -1.70
CA LEU A 49 -15.63 22.00 -1.84
C LEU A 49 -15.96 20.62 -2.44
N THR A 50 -16.81 20.54 -3.46
CA THR A 50 -17.00 19.29 -4.22
C THR A 50 -16.09 19.30 -5.44
N VAL A 51 -14.97 18.56 -5.38
CA VAL A 51 -14.29 18.17 -6.61
C VAL A 51 -15.30 17.38 -7.44
N PRO A 52 -15.59 17.76 -8.70
CA PRO A 52 -16.57 17.06 -9.52
C PRO A 52 -16.17 15.58 -9.64
N ASN A 53 -17.09 14.69 -9.32
CA ASN A 53 -16.97 13.26 -9.58
C ASN A 53 -17.66 12.97 -10.92
N ILE A 54 -16.87 12.75 -11.96
CA ILE A 54 -17.37 12.50 -13.32
C ILE A 54 -17.01 11.09 -13.77
N PRO A 55 -17.71 10.52 -14.78
CA PRO A 55 -17.32 9.25 -15.37
C PRO A 55 -15.86 9.29 -15.84
N ASP A 56 -15.15 8.17 -15.71
CA ASP A 56 -13.72 8.10 -16.03
C ASP A 56 -13.42 8.48 -17.50
N ALA A 57 -14.30 8.13 -18.44
CA ALA A 57 -14.16 8.56 -19.84
C ALA A 57 -14.20 10.10 -19.98
N ASP A 58 -15.14 10.76 -19.29
CA ASP A 58 -15.29 12.22 -19.32
C ASP A 58 -14.13 12.89 -18.58
N PHE A 59 -13.66 12.28 -17.49
CA PHE A 59 -12.48 12.69 -16.76
C PHE A 59 -11.25 12.72 -17.66
N VAL A 60 -10.95 11.62 -18.35
CA VAL A 60 -9.80 11.54 -19.26
C VAL A 60 -9.97 12.52 -20.42
N ASN A 61 -11.16 12.62 -21.01
CA ASN A 61 -11.42 13.52 -22.13
C ASN A 61 -11.28 15.00 -21.73
N GLY A 62 -11.58 15.34 -20.49
CA GLY A 62 -11.42 16.68 -19.93
C GLY A 62 -9.98 17.08 -19.61
N LEU A 63 -9.01 16.17 -19.70
CA LEU A 63 -7.59 16.48 -19.46
C LEU A 63 -6.88 16.97 -20.73
N SER A 64 -6.11 18.05 -20.60
CA SER A 64 -5.21 18.51 -21.65
C SER A 64 -4.15 17.45 -22.00
N GLN A 65 -3.63 17.50 -23.23
CA GLN A 65 -2.56 16.60 -23.65
C GLN A 65 -1.27 16.77 -22.81
N GLN A 66 -1.01 17.99 -22.32
CA GLN A 66 0.13 18.26 -21.43
C GLN A 66 -0.03 17.54 -20.09
N VAL A 67 -1.22 17.57 -19.50
CA VAL A 67 -1.51 16.88 -18.23
C VAL A 67 -1.48 15.37 -18.40
N LYS A 68 -2.05 14.83 -19.48
CA LYS A 68 -1.94 13.40 -19.81
C LYS A 68 -0.48 12.97 -19.91
N THR A 69 0.34 13.74 -20.64
CA THR A 69 1.78 13.47 -20.77
C THR A 69 2.48 13.51 -19.42
N LEU A 70 2.15 14.48 -18.56
CA LEU A 70 2.72 14.60 -17.21
C LEU A 70 2.38 13.40 -16.33
N LEU A 71 1.11 12.98 -16.32
CA LEU A 71 0.63 11.80 -15.58
C LEU A 71 1.33 10.52 -16.07
N ILE A 72 1.40 10.34 -17.39
CA ILE A 72 2.07 9.19 -18.01
C ILE A 72 3.54 9.18 -17.62
N GLN A 73 4.29 10.27 -17.83
CA GLN A 73 5.71 10.34 -17.51
C GLN A 73 5.98 10.10 -16.01
N SER A 74 5.18 10.73 -15.14
CA SER A 74 5.33 10.58 -13.69
C SER A 74 5.18 9.12 -13.24
N ASN A 75 4.22 8.38 -13.81
CA ASN A 75 3.98 6.99 -13.42
C ASN A 75 4.89 5.99 -14.15
N VAL A 76 5.15 6.20 -15.44
CA VAL A 76 5.91 5.27 -16.29
C VAL A 76 7.39 5.28 -15.94
N LEU A 77 7.97 6.48 -15.76
CA LEU A 77 9.40 6.65 -15.49
C LEU A 77 9.73 6.30 -14.04
N ASN A 78 8.80 6.55 -13.10
CA ASN A 78 8.95 6.19 -11.68
C ASN A 78 8.30 4.83 -11.37
N SER A 79 8.52 3.82 -12.23
CA SER A 79 8.03 2.46 -12.02
C SER A 79 9.09 1.45 -12.39
N THR A 80 9.20 0.40 -11.58
CA THR A 80 10.06 -0.77 -11.86
C THR A 80 9.32 -1.89 -12.57
N ALA A 81 8.00 -1.77 -12.75
CA ALA A 81 7.23 -2.75 -13.50
C ALA A 81 7.51 -2.66 -15.00
N PHE A 82 7.48 -3.78 -15.72
CA PHE A 82 7.81 -3.87 -17.14
C PHE A 82 6.71 -4.62 -17.90
N GLU A 83 6.68 -4.43 -19.22
CA GLU A 83 5.75 -5.15 -20.10
C GLU A 83 6.13 -6.64 -20.15
N GLY A 84 5.13 -7.50 -19.99
CA GLY A 84 5.27 -8.94 -20.07
C GLY A 84 4.09 -9.57 -20.78
N ASP A 85 4.18 -10.88 -20.95
CA ASP A 85 3.09 -11.70 -21.48
C ASP A 85 2.72 -12.73 -20.41
N GLN A 86 1.42 -12.86 -20.13
CA GLN A 86 0.88 -13.89 -19.27
C GLN A 86 -0.33 -14.50 -19.97
N ASP A 87 -0.25 -15.80 -20.28
CA ASP A 87 -1.28 -16.56 -20.99
C ASP A 87 -1.71 -15.94 -22.34
N GLY A 88 -0.77 -15.35 -23.07
CA GLY A 88 -1.02 -14.70 -24.37
C GLY A 88 -1.62 -13.30 -24.27
N GLN A 89 -1.75 -12.75 -23.06
CA GLN A 89 -2.20 -11.38 -22.83
C GLN A 89 -1.04 -10.48 -22.43
N LYS A 90 -0.92 -9.34 -23.13
CA LYS A 90 0.02 -8.28 -22.76
C LYS A 90 -0.36 -7.71 -21.39
N THR A 91 0.51 -7.94 -20.42
CA THR A 91 0.33 -7.51 -19.03
C THR A 91 1.57 -6.74 -18.55
N PHE A 92 1.52 -6.27 -17.30
CA PHE A 92 2.69 -5.71 -16.63
C PHE A 92 3.13 -6.62 -15.49
N VAL A 93 4.44 -6.78 -15.36
CA VAL A 93 5.07 -7.59 -14.31
C VAL A 93 5.88 -6.67 -13.40
N GLY A 94 5.68 -6.79 -12.08
CA GLY A 94 6.38 -5.99 -11.08
C GLY A 94 5.53 -5.71 -9.85
N SER A 95 5.82 -4.62 -9.13
CA SER A 95 5.01 -4.22 -7.97
C SER A 95 3.54 -3.99 -8.37
N LYS A 96 2.61 -4.51 -7.58
CA LYS A 96 1.17 -4.48 -7.92
C LYS A 96 0.61 -3.05 -8.02
N THR A 97 1.10 -2.15 -7.18
CA THR A 97 0.81 -0.71 -7.31
C THR A 97 1.37 -0.11 -8.60
N GLY A 98 2.60 -0.50 -9.00
CA GLY A 98 3.17 -0.11 -10.29
C GLY A 98 2.33 -0.61 -11.46
N VAL A 99 1.99 -1.91 -11.45
CA VAL A 99 1.12 -2.52 -12.48
C VAL A 99 -0.21 -1.78 -12.60
N ALA A 100 -0.91 -1.51 -11.49
CA ALA A 100 -2.18 -0.79 -11.50
C ALA A 100 -2.09 0.58 -12.19
N LEU A 101 -1.03 1.35 -11.89
CA LEU A 101 -0.82 2.68 -12.47
C LEU A 101 -0.40 2.61 -13.94
N LEU A 102 0.42 1.63 -14.33
CA LEU A 102 0.81 1.43 -15.72
C LEU A 102 -0.37 0.97 -16.58
N THR A 103 -1.20 0.06 -16.07
CA THR A 103 -2.46 -0.34 -16.68
C THR A 103 -3.37 0.87 -16.87
N TYR A 104 -3.51 1.72 -15.84
CA TYR A 104 -4.29 2.97 -15.98
C TYR A 104 -3.72 3.91 -17.05
N CYS A 105 -2.40 4.07 -17.12
CA CYS A 105 -1.76 4.89 -18.14
C CYS A 105 -2.02 4.36 -19.56
N ARG A 106 -1.93 3.05 -19.77
CA ARG A 106 -2.15 2.38 -21.06
C ARG A 106 -3.62 2.44 -21.49
N ASP A 107 -4.52 2.01 -20.61
CA ASP A 107 -5.92 1.73 -20.97
C ASP A 107 -6.78 3.00 -20.95
N HIS A 108 -6.41 4.00 -20.13
CA HIS A 108 -7.21 5.20 -19.93
C HIS A 108 -6.50 6.47 -20.41
N LEU A 109 -5.20 6.66 -20.14
CA LEU A 109 -4.49 7.89 -20.52
C LEU A 109 -3.92 7.85 -21.95
N GLY A 110 -3.97 6.71 -22.64
CA GLY A 110 -3.46 6.55 -24.00
C GLY A 110 -1.93 6.48 -24.07
N ALA A 111 -1.27 5.94 -23.05
CA ALA A 111 0.17 5.72 -23.09
C ALA A 111 0.55 4.71 -24.19
N GLY A 112 1.56 5.07 -24.98
CA GLY A 112 2.22 4.14 -25.90
C GLY A 112 3.05 3.08 -25.17
N PRO A 113 3.84 2.28 -25.92
CA PRO A 113 4.72 1.27 -25.33
C PRO A 113 5.64 1.86 -24.27
N ILE A 114 5.63 1.26 -23.08
CA ILE A 114 6.34 1.82 -21.92
C ILE A 114 7.84 1.89 -22.16
N GLN A 115 8.39 0.90 -22.88
CA GLN A 115 9.80 0.85 -23.16
C GLN A 115 10.26 2.01 -24.05
N GLU A 116 9.42 2.50 -24.96
CA GLU A 116 9.72 3.66 -25.81
C GLU A 116 9.73 4.95 -24.99
N ILE A 117 8.77 5.11 -24.08
CA ILE A 117 8.70 6.27 -23.16
C ILE A 117 9.93 6.30 -22.24
N ARG A 118 10.36 5.14 -21.73
CA ARG A 118 11.57 5.05 -20.89
C ARG A 118 12.85 5.30 -21.65
N SER A 119 12.97 4.75 -22.87
CA SER A 119 14.19 4.89 -23.69
C SER A 119 14.37 6.31 -24.24
N SER A 120 13.27 7.06 -24.40
CA SER A 120 13.32 8.47 -24.81
C SER A 120 13.61 9.43 -23.65
N ALA A 121 13.51 8.98 -22.40
CA ALA A 121 13.79 9.80 -21.23
C ALA A 121 15.27 9.74 -20.83
N ASN A 122 15.88 10.90 -20.58
CA ASN A 122 17.23 10.98 -20.04
C ASN A 122 17.19 10.88 -18.50
N ILE A 123 17.12 9.65 -17.98
CA ILE A 123 17.12 9.38 -16.54
C ILE A 123 18.53 9.58 -15.98
N VAL A 124 18.66 10.48 -15.00
CA VAL A 124 19.95 10.81 -14.37
C VAL A 124 20.12 10.19 -12.99
N GLN A 125 19.02 9.92 -12.29
CA GLN A 125 19.05 9.23 -11.00
C GLN A 125 17.70 8.56 -10.74
N THR A 126 17.75 7.35 -10.18
CA THR A 126 16.57 6.64 -9.67
C THR A 126 16.73 6.47 -8.16
N VAL A 127 15.68 6.84 -7.43
CA VAL A 127 15.56 6.66 -5.98
C VAL A 127 14.58 5.51 -5.76
N PRO A 128 15.06 4.31 -5.40
CA PRO A 128 14.18 3.16 -5.18
C PRO A 128 13.21 3.44 -4.02
N PHE A 129 12.10 2.70 -4.01
CA PHE A 129 11.14 2.81 -2.92
C PHE A 129 11.80 2.43 -1.58
N ASP A 130 11.73 3.34 -0.62
CA ASP A 130 12.22 3.09 0.73
C ASP A 130 11.05 2.87 1.71
N SER A 131 11.13 1.80 2.51
CA SER A 131 10.03 1.44 3.42
C SER A 131 9.93 2.36 4.65
N LYS A 132 10.94 3.17 4.94
CA LYS A 132 10.93 4.15 6.04
C LYS A 132 10.33 5.47 5.55
N ASN A 133 10.70 5.92 4.35
CA ASN A 133 10.26 7.18 3.75
C ASN A 133 8.97 7.04 2.92
N LYS A 134 8.60 5.81 2.51
CA LYS A 134 7.37 5.44 1.81
C LYS A 134 7.13 6.15 0.46
N TYR A 135 8.20 6.49 -0.25
CA TYR A 135 8.13 7.00 -1.60
C TYR A 135 9.29 6.45 -2.46
N SER A 136 9.15 6.56 -3.78
CA SER A 136 10.22 6.42 -4.77
C SER A 136 10.27 7.66 -5.65
N ALA A 137 11.40 7.93 -6.29
CA ALA A 137 11.53 9.04 -7.22
C ALA A 137 12.41 8.69 -8.42
N VAL A 138 12.21 9.41 -9.52
CA VAL A 138 13.10 9.39 -10.68
C VAL A 138 13.40 10.82 -11.09
N ILE A 139 14.64 11.08 -11.47
CA ILE A 139 15.08 12.39 -11.94
C ILE A 139 15.45 12.25 -13.40
N VAL A 140 14.88 13.14 -14.21
CA VAL A 140 15.12 13.18 -15.66
C VAL A 140 15.64 14.53 -16.08
N LYS A 141 16.55 14.54 -17.06
CA LYS A 141 16.98 15.76 -17.74
C LYS A 141 16.01 16.10 -18.85
N LEU A 142 15.43 17.29 -18.81
CA LEU A 142 14.49 17.80 -19.80
C LEU A 142 15.24 18.39 -21.01
N PRO A 143 14.59 18.47 -22.20
CA PRO A 143 15.20 19.04 -23.40
C PRO A 143 15.64 20.50 -23.26
N ASN A 144 15.00 21.26 -22.37
CA ASN A 144 15.34 22.66 -22.08
C ASN A 144 16.57 22.81 -21.15
N GLY A 145 17.25 21.72 -20.80
CA GLY A 145 18.43 21.71 -19.95
C GLY A 145 18.14 21.59 -18.45
N LYS A 146 16.90 21.83 -18.02
CA LYS A 146 16.48 21.67 -16.62
C LYS A 146 16.33 20.19 -16.26
N TYR A 147 16.16 19.93 -14.97
CA TYR A 147 15.93 18.61 -14.43
C TYR A 147 14.55 18.55 -13.80
N ARG A 148 13.86 17.42 -13.92
CA ARG A 148 12.57 17.18 -13.28
C ARG A 148 12.66 15.94 -12.41
N ALA A 149 12.36 16.09 -11.13
CA ALA A 149 12.10 14.97 -10.25
C ALA A 149 10.61 14.63 -10.29
N TYR A 150 10.29 13.36 -10.51
CA TYR A 150 8.98 12.78 -10.27
C TYR A 150 9.03 11.93 -9.01
N ALA A 151 8.17 12.22 -8.04
CA ALA A 151 8.03 11.42 -6.82
C ALA A 151 6.66 10.72 -6.81
N LYS A 152 6.63 9.52 -6.24
CA LYS A 152 5.44 8.69 -6.11
C LYS A 152 5.48 7.94 -4.80
N GLY A 153 4.39 7.94 -4.05
CA GLY A 153 4.39 7.34 -2.71
C GLY A 153 3.09 7.49 -1.96
N ALA A 154 3.16 7.26 -0.66
CA ALA A 154 2.06 7.48 0.27
C ALA A 154 1.57 8.94 0.21
N SER A 155 0.28 9.14 -0.06
CA SER A 155 -0.28 10.47 -0.28
C SER A 155 -0.12 11.40 0.92
N GLU A 156 -0.31 10.91 2.15
CA GLU A 156 -0.16 11.76 3.31
C GLU A 156 1.29 12.22 3.54
N ILE A 157 2.28 11.44 3.06
CA ILE A 157 3.71 11.76 3.20
C ILE A 157 4.15 12.71 2.09
N LEU A 158 3.72 12.48 0.85
CA LEU A 158 4.08 13.34 -0.28
C LEU A 158 3.41 14.72 -0.20
N LEU A 159 2.15 14.77 0.26
CA LEU A 159 1.44 16.04 0.43
C LEU A 159 2.17 16.99 1.39
N GLU A 160 2.79 16.48 2.46
CA GLU A 160 3.62 17.28 3.38
C GLU A 160 4.81 17.96 2.68
N GLN A 161 5.29 17.37 1.58
CA GLN A 161 6.39 17.91 0.78
C GLN A 161 5.93 18.86 -0.34
N CYS A 162 4.62 18.91 -0.61
CA CYS A 162 4.03 19.72 -1.65
C CYS A 162 3.73 21.15 -1.18
N THR A 163 4.14 22.14 -1.99
CA THR A 163 3.85 23.58 -1.81
C THR A 163 2.95 24.14 -2.90
N LYS A 164 2.76 23.36 -3.97
CA LYS A 164 1.93 23.70 -5.14
C LYS A 164 1.11 22.50 -5.56
N CYS A 165 0.12 22.72 -6.42
CA CYS A 165 -0.56 21.66 -7.17
C CYS A 165 -0.86 22.13 -8.59
N LEU A 166 -1.37 21.24 -9.44
CA LEU A 166 -1.95 21.64 -10.72
C LEU A 166 -3.20 22.49 -10.50
N GLY A 167 -3.24 23.67 -11.13
CA GLY A 167 -4.37 24.60 -11.04
C GLY A 167 -5.36 24.47 -12.19
N ASN A 168 -4.86 24.29 -13.42
CA ASN A 168 -5.69 24.06 -14.61
C ASN A 168 -5.29 22.72 -15.24
N VAL A 169 -6.30 21.87 -15.48
CA VAL A 169 -6.10 20.51 -16.00
C VAL A 169 -6.63 20.31 -17.43
N SER A 170 -7.42 21.25 -17.96
CA SER A 170 -8.23 21.04 -19.18
C SER A 170 -7.70 21.78 -20.41
N GLU A 171 -7.60 23.11 -20.38
CA GLU A 171 -7.21 23.93 -21.53
C GLU A 171 -6.19 25.01 -21.15
N GLY A 172 -5.16 25.21 -21.99
CA GLY A 172 -4.07 26.16 -21.75
C GLY A 172 -2.80 25.52 -21.20
N GLU A 173 -1.80 26.33 -20.87
CA GLU A 173 -0.57 25.83 -20.23
C GLU A 173 -0.88 25.27 -18.85
N THR A 174 -0.27 24.13 -18.54
CA THR A 174 -0.35 23.52 -17.21
C THR A 174 0.27 24.45 -16.18
N MET A 175 -0.57 25.22 -15.47
CA MET A 175 -0.12 26.15 -14.45
C MET A 175 -0.18 25.49 -13.07
N SER A 176 0.96 25.46 -12.39
CA SER A 176 1.01 25.14 -10.96
C SER A 176 0.53 26.34 -10.15
N VAL A 177 -0.35 26.12 -9.18
CA VAL A 177 -0.82 27.15 -8.23
C VAL A 177 -0.32 26.84 -6.83
N PRO A 178 -0.10 27.85 -5.97
CA PRO A 178 0.19 27.63 -4.56
C PRO A 178 -0.87 26.75 -3.88
N LEU A 179 -0.41 25.88 -2.99
CA LEU A 179 -1.26 25.06 -2.14
C LEU A 179 -1.53 25.84 -0.86
N THR A 180 -2.76 26.36 -0.69
CA THR A 180 -3.16 27.03 0.56
C THR A 180 -3.50 26.01 1.63
N GLU A 181 -3.66 26.44 2.87
CA GLU A 181 -4.03 25.52 3.96
C GLU A 181 -5.42 24.91 3.75
N ALA A 182 -6.39 25.68 3.25
CA ALA A 182 -7.71 25.17 2.91
C ALA A 182 -7.67 24.09 1.81
N ASP A 183 -6.74 24.21 0.87
CA ASP A 183 -6.53 23.19 -0.16
C ASP A 183 -5.91 21.92 0.43
N ARG A 184 -4.95 22.08 1.34
CA ARG A 184 -4.32 20.97 2.05
C ARG A 184 -5.36 20.17 2.83
N ASP A 185 -6.25 20.86 3.54
CA ASP A 185 -7.35 20.25 4.28
C ASP A 185 -8.30 19.50 3.34
N MET A 186 -8.69 20.10 2.22
CA MET A 186 -9.53 19.45 1.20
C MET A 186 -8.85 18.16 0.67
N ILE A 187 -7.57 18.22 0.33
CA ILE A 187 -6.83 17.06 -0.19
C ILE A 187 -6.71 15.96 0.89
N ASN A 188 -6.49 16.33 2.16
CA ASN A 188 -6.50 15.38 3.28
C ASN A 188 -7.88 14.71 3.46
N MET A 189 -8.97 15.44 3.24
CA MET A 189 -10.32 14.87 3.22
C MET A 189 -10.51 13.87 2.09
N ILE A 190 -9.96 14.14 0.90
CA ILE A 190 -9.99 13.21 -0.24
C ILE A 190 -9.21 11.93 0.07
N ILE A 191 -7.98 12.06 0.60
CA ILE A 191 -7.16 10.92 1.03
C ILE A 191 -7.94 10.07 2.05
N SER A 192 -8.58 10.74 3.03
CA SER A 192 -9.37 10.07 4.06
C SER A 192 -10.62 9.39 3.50
N SER A 193 -11.31 10.01 2.54
CA SER A 193 -12.47 9.41 1.85
C SER A 193 -12.06 8.15 1.09
N TYR A 194 -11.01 8.22 0.27
CA TYR A 194 -10.50 7.06 -0.46
C TYR A 194 -10.09 5.93 0.49
N ALA A 195 -9.40 6.25 1.58
CA ALA A 195 -9.00 5.27 2.57
C ALA A 195 -10.21 4.63 3.29
N GLY A 196 -11.23 5.42 3.64
CA GLY A 196 -12.50 4.93 4.22
C GLY A 196 -13.25 3.97 3.29
N GLN A 197 -13.12 4.17 1.98
CA GLN A 197 -13.63 3.27 0.94
C GLN A 197 -12.72 2.05 0.69
N THR A 198 -11.76 1.77 1.58
CA THR A 198 -10.77 0.68 1.46
C THR A 198 -9.83 0.80 0.26
N LEU A 199 -9.65 2.01 -0.29
CA LEU A 199 -8.70 2.26 -1.36
C LEU A 199 -7.32 2.57 -0.79
N ARG A 200 -6.28 2.03 -1.43
CA ARG A 200 -4.89 2.45 -1.21
C ARG A 200 -4.65 3.76 -1.95
N THR A 201 -4.26 4.80 -1.21
CA THR A 201 -3.98 6.12 -1.78
C THR A 201 -2.51 6.24 -2.19
N ILE A 202 -2.27 6.62 -3.44
CA ILE A 202 -0.93 6.88 -3.98
C ILE A 202 -0.92 8.27 -4.61
N GLU A 203 0.01 9.11 -4.18
CA GLU A 203 0.23 10.43 -4.77
C GLU A 203 1.34 10.38 -5.81
N SER A 204 1.21 11.20 -6.85
CA SER A 204 2.28 11.60 -7.75
C SER A 204 2.53 13.10 -7.64
N SER A 205 3.80 13.50 -7.60
CA SER A 205 4.22 14.89 -7.53
C SER A 205 5.50 15.12 -8.36
N TYR A 206 5.79 16.38 -8.71
CA TYR A 206 7.03 16.73 -9.40
C TYR A 206 7.64 18.04 -8.91
N ARG A 207 8.93 18.22 -9.20
CA ARG A 207 9.64 19.49 -9.04
C ARG A 207 10.73 19.65 -10.10
N ASP A 208 10.86 20.86 -10.60
CA ASP A 208 11.92 21.23 -11.55
C ASP A 208 13.11 21.85 -10.81
N PHE A 209 14.31 21.55 -11.31
CA PHE A 209 15.60 22.03 -10.81
C PHE A 209 16.43 22.58 -11.97
N GLU A 210 17.19 23.65 -11.72
CA GLU A 210 18.09 24.25 -12.72
C GLU A 210 19.35 23.39 -12.94
N SER A 211 19.77 22.63 -11.92
CA SER A 211 20.93 21.74 -11.97
C SER A 211 20.66 20.48 -11.15
N TRP A 212 21.35 19.39 -11.51
CA TRP A 212 21.35 18.16 -10.74
C TRP A 212 22.77 17.59 -10.60
N PRO A 213 23.20 17.25 -9.38
CA PRO A 213 22.56 17.52 -8.09
C PRO A 213 22.44 19.03 -7.79
N PRO A 214 21.42 19.49 -7.03
CA PRO A 214 21.37 20.86 -6.55
C PRO A 214 22.55 21.18 -5.61
N GLU A 215 22.92 22.46 -5.52
CA GLU A 215 24.01 22.90 -4.64
C GLU A 215 23.76 22.48 -3.18
N GLY A 216 24.76 21.90 -2.53
CA GLY A 216 24.66 21.42 -1.15
C GLY A 216 23.90 20.11 -0.96
N ALA A 217 23.37 19.50 -2.02
CA ALA A 217 22.58 18.26 -1.94
C ALA A 217 23.31 17.02 -2.47
N VAL A 218 24.58 17.15 -2.86
CA VAL A 218 25.39 16.06 -3.43
C VAL A 218 25.47 14.88 -2.45
N SER A 219 25.17 13.68 -2.95
CA SER A 219 25.28 12.46 -2.17
C SER A 219 26.75 12.16 -1.85
N PRO A 220 27.08 11.78 -0.60
CA PRO A 220 28.43 11.33 -0.24
C PRO A 220 28.88 10.09 -1.03
N GLU A 221 27.93 9.26 -1.49
CA GLU A 221 28.21 7.99 -2.15
C GLU A 221 28.46 8.14 -3.66
N ASN A 222 27.79 9.11 -4.30
CA ASN A 222 27.94 9.36 -5.73
C ASN A 222 27.79 10.86 -6.03
N PRO A 223 28.85 11.52 -6.53
CA PRO A 223 28.83 12.96 -6.81
C PRO A 223 27.85 13.36 -7.93
N LEU A 224 27.35 12.41 -8.72
CA LEU A 224 26.32 12.63 -9.75
C LEU A 224 24.89 12.55 -9.19
N HIS A 225 24.73 12.12 -7.94
CA HIS A 225 23.43 11.94 -7.30
C HIS A 225 23.20 12.95 -6.18
N ALA A 226 21.94 13.26 -5.91
CA ALA A 226 21.55 14.02 -4.71
C ALA A 226 21.03 13.07 -3.61
N ASP A 227 21.19 13.45 -2.35
CA ASP A 227 20.32 12.91 -1.29
C ASP A 227 18.91 13.46 -1.51
N PHE A 228 18.03 12.62 -2.05
CA PHE A 228 16.70 13.04 -2.40
C PHE A 228 15.91 13.53 -1.18
N ASN A 229 16.14 12.99 0.02
CA ASN A 229 15.44 13.45 1.22
C ASN A 229 15.72 14.92 1.53
N ALA A 230 16.94 15.40 1.22
CA ALA A 230 17.32 16.79 1.44
C ALA A 230 16.66 17.75 0.42
N VAL A 231 16.24 17.25 -0.74
CA VAL A 231 15.68 18.07 -1.84
C VAL A 231 14.21 17.77 -2.15
N HIS A 232 13.57 16.88 -1.39
CA HIS A 232 12.20 16.44 -1.61
C HIS A 232 11.15 17.51 -1.28
N GLN A 233 11.50 18.61 -0.61
CA GLN A 233 10.53 19.67 -0.30
C GLN A 233 10.15 20.50 -1.54
N GLY A 234 9.10 21.31 -1.45
CA GLY A 234 8.75 22.26 -2.51
C GLY A 234 8.14 21.62 -3.77
N MET A 235 7.56 20.43 -3.63
CA MET A 235 6.98 19.68 -4.74
C MET A 235 5.65 20.29 -5.21
N THR A 236 5.25 19.88 -6.41
CA THR A 236 3.95 20.18 -7.00
C THR A 236 3.13 18.90 -7.09
N LEU A 237 2.01 18.84 -6.37
CA LEU A 237 1.05 17.75 -6.45
C LEU A 237 0.49 17.65 -7.88
N ILE A 238 0.64 16.47 -8.48
CA ILE A 238 0.02 16.14 -9.77
C ILE A 238 -1.38 15.57 -9.51
N GLY A 239 -1.44 14.48 -8.75
CA GLY A 239 -2.70 13.81 -8.45
C GLY A 239 -2.58 12.66 -7.46
N ILE A 240 -3.73 12.22 -6.99
CA ILE A 240 -3.91 11.15 -6.01
C ILE A 240 -4.75 10.06 -6.64
N TYR A 241 -4.26 8.83 -6.62
CA TYR A 241 -4.93 7.66 -7.12
C TYR A 241 -5.49 6.83 -5.96
N GLY A 242 -6.76 6.42 -6.08
CA GLY A 242 -7.39 5.40 -5.25
C GLY A 242 -7.28 4.04 -5.93
N ILE A 243 -6.44 3.18 -5.39
CA ILE A 243 -6.20 1.82 -5.89
C ILE A 243 -6.99 0.82 -5.04
N LYS A 244 -7.86 0.04 -5.67
CA LYS A 244 -8.62 -1.01 -5.01
C LYS A 244 -7.90 -2.34 -5.12
N ASP A 245 -7.88 -3.09 -4.02
CA ASP A 245 -7.51 -4.51 -4.00
C ASP A 245 -8.68 -5.29 -3.37
N PRO A 246 -9.46 -6.04 -4.17
CA PRO A 246 -10.68 -6.68 -3.68
C PRO A 246 -10.36 -7.81 -2.70
N LEU A 247 -11.21 -7.99 -1.69
CA LEU A 247 -11.16 -9.14 -0.78
C LEU A 247 -11.42 -10.45 -1.53
N ARG A 248 -10.80 -11.54 -1.07
CA ARG A 248 -11.16 -12.89 -1.54
C ARG A 248 -12.58 -13.23 -1.06
N PRO A 249 -13.44 -13.84 -1.90
CA PRO A 249 -14.85 -14.08 -1.54
C PRO A 249 -15.05 -14.87 -0.23
N THR A 250 -14.17 -15.82 0.07
CA THR A 250 -14.25 -16.72 1.23
C THR A 250 -13.60 -16.17 2.49
N VAL A 251 -12.93 -15.02 2.43
CA VAL A 251 -12.04 -14.58 3.52
C VAL A 251 -12.82 -14.23 4.79
N ILE A 252 -13.99 -13.60 4.65
CA ILE A 252 -14.79 -13.15 5.80
C ILE A 252 -15.31 -14.36 6.58
N SER A 253 -15.91 -15.34 5.90
CA SER A 253 -16.40 -16.57 6.55
C SER A 253 -15.26 -17.37 7.17
N ALA A 254 -14.11 -17.48 6.51
CA ALA A 254 -12.95 -18.18 7.06
C ALA A 254 -12.38 -17.50 8.31
N LEU A 255 -12.39 -16.16 8.37
CA LEU A 255 -12.02 -15.41 9.58
C LEU A 255 -13.01 -15.62 10.72
N GLU A 256 -14.30 -15.70 10.42
CA GLU A 256 -15.32 -16.06 11.40
C GLU A 256 -15.09 -17.46 11.96
N ASP A 257 -14.73 -18.42 11.11
CA ASP A 257 -14.41 -19.79 11.53
C ASP A 257 -13.17 -19.86 12.42
N CYS A 258 -12.10 -19.15 12.05
CA CYS A 258 -10.93 -18.95 12.91
C CYS A 258 -11.33 -18.44 14.30
N ARG A 259 -12.19 -17.42 14.34
CA ARG A 259 -12.67 -16.83 15.60
C ARG A 259 -13.51 -17.82 16.41
N ARG A 260 -14.43 -18.55 15.78
CA ARG A 260 -15.22 -19.62 16.44
C ARG A 260 -14.31 -20.71 17.00
N ALA A 261 -13.21 -21.00 16.32
CA ALA A 261 -12.19 -21.94 16.77
C ALA A 261 -11.26 -21.38 17.88
N GLY A 262 -11.44 -20.13 18.31
CA GLY A 262 -10.63 -19.48 19.35
C GLY A 262 -9.28 -18.96 18.86
N VAL A 263 -9.10 -18.79 17.55
CA VAL A 263 -7.90 -18.18 16.95
C VAL A 263 -8.02 -16.67 17.03
N PHE A 264 -6.99 -16.00 17.54
CA PHE A 264 -6.93 -14.54 17.56
C PHE A 264 -6.16 -14.05 16.34
N VAL A 265 -6.90 -13.48 15.39
CA VAL A 265 -6.35 -13.00 14.13
C VAL A 265 -5.88 -11.56 14.25
N ARG A 266 -4.71 -11.25 13.69
CA ARG A 266 -4.18 -9.89 13.54
C ARG A 266 -3.85 -9.59 12.09
N MET A 267 -4.09 -8.36 11.67
CA MET A 267 -3.64 -7.83 10.38
C MET A 267 -2.31 -7.11 10.55
N VAL A 268 -1.35 -7.40 9.67
CA VAL A 268 -0.09 -6.64 9.56
C VAL A 268 0.06 -6.15 8.13
N THR A 269 0.24 -4.85 7.93
CA THR A 269 0.27 -4.26 6.59
C THR A 269 1.15 -3.02 6.49
N GLY A 270 1.66 -2.77 5.27
CA GLY A 270 2.32 -1.52 4.89
C GLY A 270 1.36 -0.37 4.53
N ASP A 271 0.05 -0.64 4.48
CA ASP A 271 -0.99 0.37 4.23
C ASP A 271 -1.04 1.44 5.32
N ASN A 272 -1.69 2.58 5.02
CA ASN A 272 -1.96 3.60 6.01
C ASN A 272 -3.01 3.11 7.04
N ILE A 273 -3.13 3.84 8.14
CA ILE A 273 -4.00 3.45 9.25
C ILE A 273 -5.47 3.42 8.86
N GLN A 274 -5.93 4.37 8.06
CA GLN A 274 -7.33 4.48 7.67
C GLN A 274 -7.76 3.31 6.78
N THR A 275 -7.02 3.04 5.69
CA THR A 275 -7.29 1.94 4.75
C THR A 275 -7.22 0.60 5.46
N ALA A 276 -6.16 0.36 6.24
CA ALA A 276 -5.98 -0.90 6.96
C ALA A 276 -7.09 -1.13 8.00
N SER A 277 -7.46 -0.10 8.76
CA SER A 277 -8.55 -0.21 9.75
C SER A 277 -9.90 -0.45 9.07
N ALA A 278 -10.17 0.18 7.92
CA ALA A 278 -11.38 -0.05 7.15
C ALA A 278 -11.46 -1.50 6.62
N ILE A 279 -10.37 -2.02 6.05
CA ILE A 279 -10.29 -3.42 5.59
C ILE A 279 -10.45 -4.38 6.77
N ALA A 280 -9.74 -4.13 7.88
CA ALA A 280 -9.76 -4.99 9.06
C ALA A 280 -11.14 -5.01 9.74
N SER A 281 -11.83 -3.87 9.83
CA SER A 281 -13.21 -3.78 10.34
C SER A 281 -14.16 -4.55 9.44
N LYS A 282 -14.06 -4.38 8.11
CA LYS A 282 -14.89 -5.11 7.13
C LYS A 282 -14.68 -6.63 7.21
N CYS A 283 -13.47 -7.06 7.53
CA CYS A 283 -13.12 -8.48 7.75
C CYS A 283 -13.45 -8.98 9.17
N GLY A 284 -13.94 -8.12 10.07
CA GLY A 284 -14.21 -8.48 11.47
C GLY A 284 -12.98 -8.73 12.32
N ILE A 285 -11.78 -8.33 11.85
CA ILE A 285 -10.50 -8.43 12.58
C ILE A 285 -10.37 -7.27 13.58
N PHE A 286 -10.66 -6.04 13.14
CA PHE A 286 -10.56 -4.87 14.01
C PHE A 286 -11.88 -4.59 14.73
N ARG A 287 -11.82 -4.61 16.06
CA ARG A 287 -12.97 -4.50 16.96
C ARG A 287 -12.63 -3.57 18.14
N PRO A 288 -12.64 -2.25 17.92
CA PRO A 288 -12.29 -1.29 18.97
C PRO A 288 -13.24 -1.36 20.17
N HIS A 289 -14.52 -1.71 19.95
CA HIS A 289 -15.51 -1.90 21.01
C HIS A 289 -15.20 -3.09 21.94
N GLU A 290 -14.37 -4.04 21.51
CA GLU A 290 -13.87 -5.16 22.33
C GLU A 290 -12.48 -4.85 22.94
N GLY A 291 -12.02 -3.60 22.88
CA GLY A 291 -10.70 -3.17 23.37
C GLY A 291 -9.55 -3.40 22.39
N GLY A 292 -9.85 -3.71 21.12
CA GLY A 292 -8.86 -3.86 20.07
C GLY A 292 -8.16 -2.55 19.71
N ILE A 293 -6.84 -2.61 19.50
CA ILE A 293 -6.05 -1.42 19.14
C ILE A 293 -5.38 -1.55 17.77
N THR A 294 -5.18 -0.41 17.11
CA THR A 294 -4.32 -0.26 15.94
C THR A 294 -3.05 0.51 16.31
N MET A 295 -1.94 0.23 15.62
CA MET A 295 -0.67 0.90 15.90
C MET A 295 0.19 1.02 14.64
N LYS A 296 0.97 2.10 14.52
CA LYS A 296 1.96 2.26 13.44
C LYS A 296 3.25 1.51 13.79
N GLY A 297 3.88 0.85 12.82
CA GLY A 297 5.16 0.15 12.98
C GLY A 297 6.25 0.97 13.70
N PRO A 298 6.51 2.23 13.31
CA PRO A 298 7.50 3.08 13.99
C PRO A 298 7.21 3.36 15.47
N GLU A 299 5.93 3.43 15.87
CA GLU A 299 5.53 3.59 17.27
C GLU A 299 5.71 2.26 18.01
N PHE A 300 5.26 1.16 17.40
CA PHE A 300 5.35 -0.20 17.93
C PHE A 300 6.78 -0.61 18.28
N ARG A 301 7.72 -0.43 17.36
CA ARG A 301 9.14 -0.83 17.57
C ARG A 301 9.89 0.03 18.58
N ARG A 302 9.36 1.21 18.92
CA ARG A 302 9.95 2.12 19.93
C ARG A 302 9.44 1.83 21.34
N LEU A 303 8.43 0.98 21.49
CA LEU A 303 7.89 0.63 22.80
C LEU A 303 8.94 -0.12 23.63
N PRO A 304 9.08 0.20 24.93
CA PRO A 304 9.85 -0.62 25.85
C PRO A 304 9.30 -2.06 25.91
N PRO A 305 10.15 -3.08 26.16
CA PRO A 305 9.72 -4.48 26.12
C PRO A 305 8.49 -4.82 26.98
N GLU A 306 8.37 -4.21 28.17
CA GLU A 306 7.23 -4.47 29.06
C GLU A 306 5.93 -3.82 28.56
N GLU A 307 5.98 -2.60 28.01
CA GLU A 307 4.82 -1.97 27.40
C GLU A 307 4.41 -2.70 26.12
N LEU A 308 5.38 -3.17 25.33
CA LEU A 308 5.16 -3.96 24.13
C LEU A 308 4.38 -5.25 24.46
N LYS A 309 4.81 -6.00 25.48
CA LYS A 309 4.12 -7.21 25.95
C LYS A 309 2.68 -6.95 26.39
N GLN A 310 2.41 -5.79 26.98
CA GLN A 310 1.05 -5.40 27.37
C GLN A 310 0.19 -5.06 26.16
N LYS A 311 0.69 -4.23 25.24
CA LYS A 311 -0.08 -3.78 24.07
C LYS A 311 -0.32 -4.86 23.04
N VAL A 312 0.63 -5.78 22.84
CA VAL A 312 0.51 -6.89 21.87
C VAL A 312 -0.71 -7.79 22.16
N ARG A 313 -1.16 -7.88 23.42
CA ARG A 313 -2.37 -8.63 23.80
C ARG A 313 -3.64 -8.09 23.15
N TYR A 314 -3.71 -6.78 22.91
CA TYR A 314 -4.87 -6.07 22.36
C TYR A 314 -4.66 -5.60 20.92
N LEU A 315 -3.42 -5.64 20.42
CA LEU A 315 -3.07 -5.24 19.06
C LEU A 315 -3.79 -6.14 18.05
N GLN A 316 -4.60 -5.53 17.18
CA GLN A 316 -5.32 -6.23 16.11
C GLN A 316 -4.83 -5.81 14.72
N VAL A 317 -4.38 -4.57 14.56
CA VAL A 317 -3.88 -4.07 13.27
C VAL A 317 -2.56 -3.33 13.47
N LEU A 318 -1.49 -3.84 12.85
CA LEU A 318 -0.20 -3.17 12.76
C LEU A 318 -0.03 -2.59 11.36
N VAL A 319 0.05 -1.26 11.26
CA VAL A 319 0.03 -0.52 9.99
C VAL A 319 1.36 0.14 9.70
N ARG A 320 1.60 0.53 8.44
CA ARG A 320 2.91 1.07 8.00
C ARG A 320 4.09 0.18 8.40
N SER A 321 3.83 -1.12 8.58
CA SER A 321 4.77 -2.09 9.11
C SER A 321 5.94 -2.33 8.16
N SER A 322 7.10 -2.57 8.75
CA SER A 322 8.33 -3.04 8.12
C SER A 322 8.57 -4.52 8.47
N PRO A 323 9.45 -5.23 7.73
CA PRO A 323 9.79 -6.62 8.04
C PRO A 323 10.29 -6.82 9.49
N GLU A 324 10.98 -5.82 10.04
CA GLU A 324 11.45 -5.87 11.43
C GLU A 324 10.31 -5.76 12.44
N ASP A 325 9.28 -4.94 12.17
CA ASP A 325 8.14 -4.81 13.08
C ASP A 325 7.36 -6.14 13.20
N GLU A 326 7.23 -6.86 12.09
CA GLU A 326 6.64 -8.21 12.06
C GLU A 326 7.44 -9.21 12.87
N ARG A 327 8.77 -9.19 12.71
CA ARG A 327 9.68 -10.04 13.48
C ARG A 327 9.56 -9.78 14.98
N ILE A 328 9.52 -8.51 15.37
CA ILE A 328 9.33 -8.10 16.77
C ILE A 328 7.98 -8.61 17.30
N LEU A 329 6.91 -8.49 16.51
CA LEU A 329 5.57 -8.97 16.89
C LEU A 329 5.55 -10.49 17.09
N VAL A 330 6.10 -11.27 16.14
CA VAL A 330 6.18 -12.73 16.24
C VAL A 330 6.98 -13.13 17.49
N ARG A 331 8.17 -12.55 17.67
CA ARG A 331 9.02 -12.84 18.84
C ARG A 331 8.30 -12.55 20.15
N THR A 332 7.67 -11.38 20.27
CA THR A 332 6.99 -10.98 21.51
C THR A 332 5.84 -11.91 21.85
N LEU A 333 5.07 -12.38 20.85
CA LEU A 333 4.00 -13.35 21.06
C LEU A 333 4.54 -14.71 21.52
N LYS A 334 5.65 -15.17 20.92
CA LYS A 334 6.31 -16.42 21.34
C LYS A 334 6.88 -16.33 22.75
N ASP A 335 7.48 -15.19 23.12
CA ASP A 335 7.99 -14.94 24.47
C ASP A 335 6.88 -14.92 25.53
N LEU A 336 5.63 -14.62 25.12
CA LEU A 336 4.44 -14.74 25.97
C LEU A 336 3.88 -16.17 26.06
N GLY A 337 4.54 -17.15 25.42
CA GLY A 337 4.14 -18.56 25.43
C GLY A 337 2.99 -18.88 24.48
N GLU A 338 2.71 -17.99 23.53
CA GLU A 338 1.61 -18.17 22.58
C GLU A 338 2.08 -18.93 21.33
N THR A 339 1.17 -19.67 20.70
CA THR A 339 1.45 -20.34 19.42
C THR A 339 1.17 -19.38 18.28
N VAL A 340 2.15 -19.15 17.42
CA VAL A 340 2.09 -18.13 16.35
C VAL A 340 2.12 -18.77 14.98
N ALA A 341 1.05 -18.56 14.22
CA ALA A 341 1.00 -18.79 12.79
C ALA A 341 1.18 -17.46 12.03
N VAL A 342 1.94 -17.49 10.95
CA VAL A 342 2.16 -16.33 10.07
C VAL A 342 1.80 -16.72 8.66
N THR A 343 1.08 -15.84 7.96
CA THR A 343 0.85 -15.96 6.51
C THR A 343 1.64 -14.87 5.79
N GLY A 344 2.21 -15.19 4.64
CA GLY A 344 2.97 -14.22 3.85
C GLY A 344 3.13 -14.65 2.39
N ASP A 345 3.23 -13.68 1.50
CA ASP A 345 3.41 -13.90 0.06
C ASP A 345 4.72 -13.24 -0.45
N GLY A 346 5.25 -12.26 0.27
CA GLY A 346 6.43 -11.50 -0.14
C GLY A 346 7.76 -12.03 0.41
N THR A 347 8.86 -11.67 -0.27
CA THR A 347 10.23 -11.91 0.23
C THR A 347 10.47 -11.29 1.61
N ASN A 348 9.81 -10.16 1.86
CA ASN A 348 9.82 -9.44 3.13
C ASN A 348 9.22 -10.23 4.31
N ASP A 349 8.40 -11.24 4.04
CA ASP A 349 7.69 -12.01 5.06
C ASP A 349 8.51 -13.23 5.52
N ALA A 350 9.53 -13.62 4.74
CA ALA A 350 10.35 -14.80 4.99
C ALA A 350 10.96 -14.86 6.41
N PRO A 351 11.49 -13.76 6.99
CA PRO A 351 11.99 -13.80 8.36
C PRO A 351 10.91 -14.12 9.40
N ALA A 352 9.70 -13.60 9.21
CA ALA A 352 8.57 -13.83 10.11
C ALA A 352 8.00 -15.24 9.93
N LEU A 353 7.86 -15.71 8.68
CA LEU A 353 7.44 -17.07 8.34
C LEU A 353 8.33 -18.13 8.99
N LYS A 354 9.65 -17.94 8.91
CA LYS A 354 10.64 -18.87 9.48
C LYS A 354 10.69 -18.84 11.01
N MET A 355 10.32 -17.71 11.63
CA MET A 355 10.32 -17.55 13.09
C MET A 355 9.05 -18.07 13.75
N ALA A 356 7.93 -18.02 13.02
CA ALA A 356 6.64 -18.53 13.46
C ALA A 356 6.72 -20.01 13.87
N ASP A 357 5.76 -20.46 14.68
CA ASP A 357 5.61 -21.91 14.91
C ASP A 357 5.07 -22.61 13.66
N ILE A 358 4.27 -21.89 12.86
CA ILE A 358 3.79 -22.36 11.55
C ILE A 358 3.81 -21.18 10.56
N GLY A 359 4.61 -21.28 9.51
CA GLY A 359 4.60 -20.34 8.40
C GLY A 359 3.73 -20.86 7.25
N PHE A 360 2.81 -20.04 6.74
CA PHE A 360 2.01 -20.31 5.55
C PHE A 360 2.42 -19.38 4.42
N SER A 361 2.74 -19.94 3.24
CA SER A 361 2.93 -19.14 2.03
C SER A 361 1.84 -19.38 0.99
N MET A 362 1.63 -18.39 0.14
CA MET A 362 0.79 -18.50 -1.05
C MET A 362 1.53 -19.31 -2.14
N GLY A 363 0.84 -20.24 -2.80
CA GLY A 363 1.40 -21.08 -3.86
C GLY A 363 1.51 -20.35 -5.20
N ILE A 364 0.51 -19.54 -5.53
CA ILE A 364 0.41 -18.80 -6.80
C ILE A 364 1.00 -17.41 -6.65
N ALA A 365 0.51 -16.61 -5.70
CA ALA A 365 0.95 -15.24 -5.47
C ALA A 365 2.27 -15.14 -4.69
N GLY A 366 2.69 -16.22 -4.02
CA GLY A 366 3.87 -16.21 -3.15
C GLY A 366 5.18 -16.27 -3.93
N THR A 367 6.16 -15.48 -3.47
CA THR A 367 7.54 -15.54 -3.96
C THR A 367 8.22 -16.85 -3.57
N GLU A 368 9.20 -17.30 -4.36
CA GLU A 368 9.97 -18.52 -4.04
C GLU A 368 10.63 -18.45 -2.66
N VAL A 369 11.15 -17.28 -2.29
CA VAL A 369 11.73 -17.04 -0.95
C VAL A 369 10.69 -17.23 0.16
N ALA A 370 9.44 -16.79 -0.05
CA ALA A 370 8.37 -16.99 0.92
C ALA A 370 7.98 -18.48 1.05
N LYS A 371 7.93 -19.20 -0.08
CA LYS A 371 7.64 -20.64 -0.12
C LYS A 371 8.69 -21.44 0.64
N GLU A 372 9.98 -21.20 0.36
CA GLU A 372 11.10 -21.85 1.04
C GLU A 372 11.15 -21.55 2.55
N ALA A 373 10.71 -20.36 2.96
CA ALA A 373 10.68 -19.97 4.37
C ALA A 373 9.45 -20.52 5.14
N SER A 374 8.45 -21.03 4.44
CA SER A 374 7.18 -21.48 5.02
C SER A 374 7.19 -22.98 5.39
N SER A 375 6.32 -23.35 6.31
CA SER A 375 6.08 -24.74 6.70
C SER A 375 5.00 -25.40 5.83
N ILE A 376 4.03 -24.60 5.36
CA ILE A 376 2.88 -25.05 4.57
C ILE A 376 2.68 -24.09 3.40
N ILE A 377 2.54 -24.64 2.19
CA ILE A 377 2.27 -23.87 0.97
C ILE A 377 0.79 -24.08 0.58
N LEU A 378 0.04 -22.99 0.44
CA LEU A 378 -1.36 -23.00 -0.01
C LEU A 378 -1.41 -22.97 -1.54
N LEU A 379 -1.51 -24.13 -2.18
CA LEU A 379 -1.45 -24.25 -3.65
C LEU A 379 -2.57 -23.50 -4.38
N ASP A 380 -3.69 -23.23 -3.71
CA ASP A 380 -4.87 -22.57 -4.26
C ASP A 380 -5.00 -21.09 -3.85
N ASP A 381 -4.04 -20.57 -3.07
CA ASP A 381 -4.08 -19.21 -2.52
C ASP A 381 -5.38 -18.90 -1.74
N ASN A 382 -6.01 -19.92 -1.14
CA ASN A 382 -7.26 -19.74 -0.42
C ASN A 382 -7.02 -19.74 1.09
N PHE A 383 -7.38 -18.63 1.74
CA PHE A 383 -7.28 -18.52 3.21
C PHE A 383 -8.14 -19.57 3.93
N ALA A 384 -9.24 -20.04 3.32
CA ALA A 384 -10.08 -21.11 3.89
C ALA A 384 -9.29 -22.41 4.14
N SER A 385 -8.27 -22.69 3.32
CA SER A 385 -7.41 -23.88 3.46
C SER A 385 -6.61 -23.87 4.78
N ILE A 386 -6.34 -22.70 5.37
CA ILE A 386 -5.74 -22.58 6.70
C ILE A 386 -6.73 -23.06 7.78
N VAL A 387 -8.00 -22.71 7.65
CA VAL A 387 -9.06 -23.13 8.59
C VAL A 387 -9.21 -24.64 8.55
N GLU A 388 -9.26 -25.23 7.35
CA GLU A 388 -9.31 -26.68 7.18
C GLU A 388 -8.07 -27.37 7.78
N GLY A 389 -6.88 -26.83 7.52
CA GLY A 389 -5.63 -27.33 8.12
C GLY A 389 -5.66 -27.31 9.65
N LEU A 390 -6.23 -26.26 10.25
CA LEU A 390 -6.42 -26.18 11.70
C LEU A 390 -7.40 -27.23 12.22
N MET A 391 -8.51 -27.46 11.52
CA MET A 391 -9.50 -28.48 11.86
C MET A 391 -8.87 -29.88 11.86
N TRP A 392 -8.16 -30.23 10.78
CA TRP A 392 -7.48 -31.52 10.67
C TRP A 392 -6.36 -31.67 11.70
N GLY A 393 -5.56 -30.62 11.95
CA GLY A 393 -4.51 -30.64 12.96
C GLY A 393 -5.04 -30.94 14.36
N ARG A 394 -6.20 -30.36 14.73
CA ARG A 394 -6.88 -30.66 16.00
C ARG A 394 -7.40 -32.09 16.05
N ALA A 395 -8.06 -32.55 14.99
CA ALA A 395 -8.62 -33.91 14.92
C ALA A 395 -7.53 -35.00 15.04
N VAL A 396 -6.39 -34.80 14.37
CA VAL A 396 -5.24 -35.71 14.44
C VAL A 396 -4.62 -35.70 15.84
N ASN A 397 -4.41 -34.52 16.44
CA ASN A 397 -3.87 -34.41 17.80
C ASN A 397 -4.75 -35.14 18.83
N ASP A 398 -6.07 -34.99 18.74
CA ASP A 398 -7.00 -35.70 19.63
C ASP A 398 -6.96 -37.21 19.41
N SER A 399 -6.82 -37.66 18.16
CA SER A 399 -6.70 -39.08 17.81
C SER A 399 -5.40 -39.68 18.35
N VAL A 400 -4.28 -38.96 18.23
CA VAL A 400 -2.98 -39.37 18.77
C VAL A 400 -3.00 -39.42 20.30
N LYS A 401 -3.61 -38.43 20.97
CA LYS A 401 -3.77 -38.46 22.43
C LYS A 401 -4.56 -39.67 22.91
N LYS A 402 -5.67 -40.00 22.23
CA LYS A 402 -6.47 -41.19 22.53
C LYS A 402 -5.68 -42.49 22.32
N PHE A 403 -4.86 -42.56 21.27
CA PHE A 403 -4.02 -43.72 21.00
C PHE A 403 -2.91 -43.90 22.05
N LEU A 404 -2.31 -42.79 22.53
CA LEU A 404 -1.22 -42.81 23.50
C LEU A 404 -1.70 -42.97 24.96
N GLN A 405 -2.99 -42.78 25.24
CA GLN A 405 -3.54 -43.07 26.57
C GLN A 405 -3.58 -44.59 26.78
N PRO A 406 -2.85 -45.13 27.78
CA PRO A 406 -2.98 -46.54 28.14
C PRO A 406 -4.42 -46.79 28.56
N TRP A 407 -5.00 -47.92 28.13
CA TRP A 407 -6.25 -48.42 28.67
C TRP A 407 -6.05 -48.67 30.17
N SER A 408 -6.48 -47.72 31.01
CA SER A 408 -6.51 -47.86 32.47
C SER A 408 -7.89 -48.26 32.93
#